data_AF-A0A7S0MLY8-F1
#
_entry.id   AF-A0A7S0MLY8-F1
#
_cell.length_a   1.000
_cell.length_b   1.000
_cell.length_c   1.000
_cell.angle_alpha   90.00
_cell.angle_beta   90.00
_cell.angle_gamma   90.00
#
_symmetry.space_group_name_H-M   'P 1'
#
loop_
_entity.id
_entity.type
_entity.pdbx_description
1 polymer ?
#
loop_
_entity_poly.entity_id
_entity_poly.type
_entity_poly.pdbx_seq_one_letter_code
_entity_poly.pdbx_strand_id
1 'polypeptide(L)'
;PVSRSIPKIRISTRQADTLADKRIVVVIDAWEHTSRHPTGHYVRTIGSIGDIDCESEVILLEHDVCIRDFSPAIYKCLPAVGPNGEWDPTPTDLLRRVDLRAT
;
A
#
# COMPACT_ATOMS: atom_id res chain seq x y z
N PRO A 1 -7.64 -16.30 -5.55
CA PRO A 1 -7.60 -15.03 -4.79
C PRO A 1 -7.18 -15.32 -3.35
N VAL A 2 -6.65 -14.32 -2.64
CA VAL A 2 -6.24 -14.47 -1.22
C VAL A 2 -7.47 -14.69 -0.35
N SER A 3 -8.46 -13.81 -0.50
CA SER A 3 -9.77 -14.00 0.11
C SER A 3 -10.53 -15.19 -0.49
N ARG A 4 -11.00 -16.08 0.40
CA ARG A 4 -11.75 -17.29 0.02
C ARG A 4 -13.17 -17.02 -0.48
N SER A 5 -13.70 -15.82 -0.24
CA SER A 5 -15.03 -15.42 -0.72
C SER A 5 -15.04 -15.10 -2.22
N ILE A 6 -13.88 -14.79 -2.80
CA ILE A 6 -13.75 -14.42 -4.22
C ILE A 6 -13.46 -15.69 -5.04
N PRO A 7 -14.26 -15.99 -6.08
CA PRO A 7 -14.04 -17.15 -6.95
C PRO A 7 -12.74 -16.99 -7.75
N LYS A 8 -12.26 -18.10 -8.33
CA LYS A 8 -11.13 -18.05 -9.26
C LYS A 8 -11.49 -17.17 -10.46
N ILE A 9 -10.55 -16.35 -10.91
CA ILE A 9 -10.72 -15.39 -12.01
C ILE A 9 -9.98 -15.93 -13.22
N ARG A 10 -10.60 -15.85 -14.41
CA ARG A 10 -9.95 -16.17 -15.68
C ARG A 10 -9.19 -14.94 -16.18
N ILE A 11 -7.90 -15.10 -16.41
CA ILE A 11 -7.03 -14.08 -17.01
C ILE A 11 -6.43 -14.60 -18.31
N SER A 12 -6.26 -13.72 -19.30
CA SER A 12 -5.54 -14.03 -20.54
C SER A 12 -4.14 -13.42 -20.46
N THR A 13 -3.10 -14.25 -20.54
CA THR A 13 -1.70 -13.80 -20.45
C THR A 13 -0.79 -14.68 -21.28
N ARG A 14 0.28 -14.08 -21.82
CA ARG A 14 1.35 -14.79 -22.54
C ARG A 14 2.55 -15.16 -21.65
N GLN A 15 2.54 -14.70 -20.40
CA GLN A 15 3.64 -14.88 -19.43
C GLN A 15 3.22 -15.81 -18.28
N ALA A 16 2.47 -16.87 -18.59
CA ALA A 16 1.93 -17.77 -17.57
C ALA A 16 3.04 -18.38 -16.70
N ASP A 17 4.14 -18.82 -17.31
CA ASP A 17 5.26 -19.44 -16.61
C ASP A 17 5.93 -18.47 -15.62
N THR A 18 6.07 -17.19 -16.00
CA THR A 18 6.68 -16.16 -15.14
C THR A 18 5.80 -15.76 -13.96
N LEU A 19 4.48 -15.90 -14.09
CA LEU A 19 3.51 -15.48 -13.07
C LEU A 19 3.11 -16.61 -12.11
N ALA A 20 3.38 -17.88 -12.45
CA ALA A 20 2.90 -19.04 -11.71
C ALA A 20 3.30 -19.02 -10.21
N ASP A 21 4.54 -18.63 -9.91
CA ASP A 21 5.09 -18.63 -8.55
C ASP A 21 5.13 -17.24 -7.90
N LYS A 22 4.27 -16.33 -8.36
CA LYS A 22 4.25 -14.94 -7.88
C LYS A 22 2.88 -14.52 -7.37
N ARG A 23 2.89 -13.63 -6.37
CA ARG A 23 1.71 -12.87 -5.95
C ARG A 23 1.44 -11.79 -6.99
N ILE A 24 0.23 -11.80 -7.55
CA ILE A 24 -0.19 -10.87 -8.60
C ILE A 24 -1.49 -10.18 -8.22
N VAL A 25 -1.65 -8.96 -8.73
CA VAL A 25 -2.88 -8.18 -8.64
C VAL A 25 -3.66 -8.35 -9.93
N VAL A 26 -4.93 -8.75 -9.79
CA VAL A 26 -5.87 -8.94 -10.89
C VAL A 26 -7.13 -8.13 -10.59
N VAL A 27 -7.61 -7.40 -11.58
CA VAL A 27 -8.88 -6.67 -11.52
C VAL A 27 -9.94 -7.47 -12.28
N ILE A 28 -11.13 -7.58 -11.69
CA ILE A 28 -12.29 -8.20 -12.33
C ILE A 28 -12.91 -7.19 -13.29
N ASP A 29 -13.07 -7.59 -14.55
CA ASP A 29 -13.62 -6.73 -15.61
C ASP A 29 -15.10 -7.01 -15.84
N ALA A 30 -15.45 -8.29 -16.01
CA ALA A 30 -16.81 -8.71 -16.32
C ALA A 30 -17.11 -10.11 -15.78
N TRP A 31 -18.40 -10.40 -15.65
CA TRP A 31 -18.86 -11.74 -15.35
C TRP A 31 -20.08 -12.07 -16.22
N GLU A 32 -19.81 -12.67 -17.38
CA GLU A 32 -20.85 -13.13 -18.29
C GLU A 32 -21.68 -14.24 -17.64
N HIS A 33 -23.00 -14.20 -17.82
CA HIS A 33 -23.93 -15.19 -17.27
C HIS A 33 -23.64 -16.64 -17.72
N THR A 34 -23.00 -16.79 -18.88
CA THR A 34 -22.60 -18.11 -19.43
C THR A 34 -21.33 -18.66 -18.76
N SER A 35 -20.58 -17.84 -18.02
CA SER A 35 -19.29 -18.21 -17.45
C SER A 35 -19.39 -18.50 -15.94
N ARG A 36 -18.82 -19.64 -15.54
CA ARG A 36 -18.69 -20.00 -14.12
C ARG A 36 -17.70 -19.10 -13.35
N HIS A 37 -16.76 -18.48 -14.04
CA HIS A 37 -15.71 -17.67 -13.46
C HIS A 37 -15.71 -16.27 -14.08
N PRO A 38 -15.51 -15.20 -13.31
CA PRO A 38 -15.34 -13.86 -13.87
C PRO A 38 -14.09 -13.78 -14.74
N THR A 39 -14.12 -12.88 -15.72
CA THR A 39 -12.95 -12.47 -16.49
C THR A 39 -12.30 -11.26 -15.84
N GLY A 40 -10.98 -11.19 -15.94
CA GLY A 40 -10.21 -10.07 -15.44
C GLY A 40 -8.89 -9.92 -16.17
N HIS A 41 -8.18 -8.85 -15.81
CA HIS A 41 -6.86 -8.55 -16.36
C HIS A 41 -5.81 -8.44 -15.27
N TYR A 42 -4.59 -8.77 -15.66
CA TYR A 42 -3.40 -8.60 -14.83
C TYR A 42 -3.03 -7.12 -14.74
N VAL A 43 -2.78 -6.62 -13.53
CA VAL A 43 -2.34 -5.25 -13.28
C VAL A 43 -0.84 -5.21 -13.01
N ARG A 44 -0.40 -5.91 -11.96
CA ARG A 44 1.00 -5.91 -11.54
C ARG A 44 1.35 -7.16 -10.73
N THR A 45 2.64 -7.42 -10.64
CA THR A 45 3.24 -8.43 -9.78
C THR A 45 3.70 -7.76 -8.50
N ILE A 46 3.42 -8.37 -7.35
CA ILE A 46 3.89 -7.90 -6.04
C ILE A 46 5.28 -8.51 -5.77
N GLY A 47 5.40 -9.84 -5.85
CA GLY A 47 6.65 -10.54 -5.57
C GLY A 47 6.49 -12.06 -5.62
N SER A 48 7.53 -12.79 -5.21
CA SER A 48 7.52 -14.25 -5.15
C SER A 48 6.72 -14.74 -3.94
N ILE A 49 6.06 -15.88 -4.08
CA ILE A 49 5.30 -16.49 -2.98
C ILE A 49 6.26 -16.90 -1.85
N GLY A 50 5.89 -16.60 -0.61
CA GLY A 50 6.67 -16.96 0.59
C GLY A 50 7.74 -15.94 0.99
N ASP A 51 7.94 -14.89 0.20
CA ASP A 51 8.74 -13.73 0.62
C ASP A 51 7.99 -12.88 1.65
N ILE A 52 8.70 -12.45 2.70
CA ILE A 52 8.07 -11.77 3.84
C ILE A 52 7.53 -10.40 3.43
N ASP A 53 8.33 -9.61 2.71
CA ASP A 53 7.93 -8.27 2.27
C ASP A 53 6.74 -8.34 1.31
N CYS A 54 6.74 -9.32 0.41
CA CYS A 54 5.64 -9.59 -0.50
C CYS A 54 4.33 -9.96 0.23
N GLU A 55 4.38 -10.90 1.17
CA GLU A 55 3.19 -11.32 1.91
C GLU A 55 2.66 -10.20 2.83
N SER A 56 3.55 -9.38 3.41
CA SER A 56 3.18 -8.18 4.16
C SER A 56 2.43 -7.19 3.27
N GLU A 57 2.92 -6.89 2.07
CA GLU A 57 2.21 -6.02 1.12
C GLU A 57 0.84 -6.60 0.73
N VAL A 58 0.76 -7.90 0.45
CA VAL A 58 -0.51 -8.57 0.10
C VAL A 58 -1.57 -8.39 1.18
N ILE A 59 -1.21 -8.58 2.46
CA ILE A 59 -2.13 -8.42 3.59
C ILE A 59 -2.64 -6.98 3.68
N LEU A 60 -1.76 -6.00 3.51
CA LEU A 60 -2.13 -4.57 3.57
C LEU A 60 -3.08 -4.20 2.43
N LEU A 61 -2.84 -4.71 1.22
CA LEU A 61 -3.72 -4.49 0.08
C LEU A 61 -5.09 -5.15 0.24
N GLU A 62 -5.16 -6.35 0.85
CA GLU A 62 -6.44 -7.03 1.09
C GLU A 62 -7.36 -6.26 2.04
N HIS A 63 -6.78 -5.49 2.96
CA HIS A 63 -7.51 -4.70 3.96
C HIS A 63 -7.66 -3.22 3.57
N ASP A 64 -7.46 -2.89 2.28
CA ASP A 64 -7.54 -1.53 1.75
C ASP A 64 -6.64 -0.52 2.49
N VAL A 65 -5.49 -0.98 3.00
CA VAL A 65 -4.50 -0.12 3.66
C VAL A 65 -3.62 0.54 2.60
N CYS A 66 -3.57 1.88 2.65
CA CYS A 66 -2.80 2.69 1.72
C CYS A 66 -1.31 2.68 2.10
N ILE A 67 -0.50 1.92 1.37
CA ILE A 67 0.95 1.77 1.62
C ILE A 67 1.84 2.74 0.83
N ARG A 68 1.24 3.60 0.01
CA ARG A 68 1.99 4.55 -0.82
C ARG A 68 2.63 5.63 0.04
N ASP A 69 3.81 6.08 -0.38
CA ASP A 69 4.44 7.24 0.24
C ASP A 69 3.57 8.49 0.18
N PHE A 70 3.74 9.36 1.16
CA PHE A 70 3.12 10.67 1.17
C PHE A 70 3.56 11.49 -0.05
N SER A 71 2.66 12.33 -0.55
CA SER A 71 3.01 13.21 -1.66
C SER A 71 4.00 14.30 -1.22
N PRO A 72 4.81 14.85 -2.13
CA PRO A 72 5.70 15.97 -1.82
C PRO A 72 4.97 17.20 -1.24
N ALA A 73 3.69 17.38 -1.59
CA ALA A 73 2.86 18.44 -1.03
C ALA A 73 2.58 18.23 0.47
N ILE A 74 2.39 16.98 0.91
CA ILE A 74 2.21 16.64 2.32
C ILE A 74 3.51 16.89 3.10
N TYR A 75 4.65 16.50 2.51
CA TYR A 75 5.96 16.77 3.12
C TYR A 75 6.23 18.27 3.32
N LYS A 76 5.72 19.14 2.44
CA LYS A 76 5.82 20.60 2.61
C LYS A 76 5.01 21.16 3.79
N CYS A 77 4.04 20.41 4.30
CA CYS A 77 3.29 20.78 5.51
C CYS A 77 4.03 20.41 6.80
N LEU A 78 5.11 19.62 6.72
CA LEU A 78 5.94 19.35 7.89
C LEU A 78 6.60 20.64 8.36
N PRO A 79 6.79 20.80 9.68
CA PRO A 79 7.52 21.96 10.19
C PRO A 79 8.95 21.95 9.64
N ALA A 80 9.47 23.16 9.37
CA ALA A 80 10.87 23.29 8.99
C ALA A 80 11.75 22.79 10.14
N VAL A 81 12.69 21.90 9.83
CA VAL A 81 13.78 21.55 10.75
C VAL A 81 14.79 22.69 10.76
N GLY A 82 15.37 22.95 11.94
CA GLY A 82 16.39 23.95 12.14
C GLY A 82 17.71 23.62 11.42
N PRO A 83 18.70 24.52 11.47
CA PRO A 83 19.99 24.34 10.78
C PRO A 83 20.83 23.15 11.26
N ASN A 84 20.51 22.57 12.42
CA ASN A 84 21.07 21.33 12.97
C ASN A 84 20.29 20.06 12.54
N GLY A 85 19.19 20.20 11.80
CA GLY A 85 18.31 19.09 11.42
C GLY A 85 17.31 18.70 12.51
N GLU A 86 17.23 19.45 13.62
CA GLU A 86 16.29 19.17 14.71
C GLU A 86 15.08 20.10 14.64
N TRP A 87 13.95 19.63 15.14
CA TRP A 87 12.76 20.46 15.30
C TRP A 87 12.79 21.14 16.67
N ASP A 88 12.80 22.47 16.68
CA ASP A 88 12.71 23.28 17.89
C ASP A 88 11.40 24.09 17.93
N PRO A 89 10.69 24.13 19.08
CA PRO A 89 9.54 25.02 19.24
C PRO A 89 9.95 26.48 19.05
N THR A 90 9.14 27.25 18.33
CA THR A 90 9.43 28.69 18.21
C THR A 90 9.20 29.40 19.55
N PRO A 91 9.89 30.52 19.84
CA PRO A 91 9.64 31.29 21.06
C PRO A 91 8.16 31.67 21.22
N THR A 92 7.47 31.93 20.11
CA THR A 92 6.02 32.21 20.08
C THR A 92 5.18 31.01 20.54
N ASP A 93 5.54 29.79 20.13
CA ASP A 93 4.85 28.56 20.56
C ASP A 93 4.99 28.33 22.07
N LEU A 94 6.10 28.76 22.66
CA LEU A 94 6.40 28.58 24.08
C LEU A 94 5.65 29.55 24.99
N LEU A 95 5.26 30.74 24.51
CA LEU A 95 4.62 31.78 25.34
C LEU A 95 3.35 31.32 26.06
N ARG A 96 2.61 30.36 25.48
CA ARG A 96 1.36 29.82 26.07
C ARG A 96 1.55 28.44 26.73
N ARG A 97 2.77 27.90 26.73
CA ARG A 97 3.08 26.57 27.27
C ARG A 97 3.73 26.72 28.64
N VAL A 98 3.32 25.89 29.61
CA VAL A 98 3.98 25.78 30.91
C VAL A 98 5.18 24.86 30.76
N ASP A 99 6.36 25.31 31.19
CA ASP A 99 7.57 24.50 31.18
C ASP A 99 7.65 23.63 32.44
N LEU A 100 7.70 22.30 32.25
CA LEU A 100 7.78 21.30 33.31
C LEU A 100 9.15 20.58 33.34
N ARG A 101 10.16 21.05 32.60
CA ARG A 101 11.46 20.36 32.52
C ARG A 101 12.32 20.50 33.77
N ALA A 102 11.96 21.41 34.68
CA ALA A 102 12.71 21.72 35.91
C ALA A 102 11.98 21.29 37.20
N THR A 103 10.84 20.61 37.09
CA THR A 103 10.11 19.98 38.21
C THR A 103 10.47 18.51 38.29
#